data_AF-A0A5B6YEY0-F1
#
_entry.id   AF-A0A5B6YEY0-F1
#
_cell.length_a   1.000
_cell.length_b   1.000
_cell.length_c   1.000
_cell.angle_alpha   90.00
_cell.angle_beta   90.00
_cell.angle_gamma   90.00
#
_symmetry.space_group_name_H-M   'P 1'
#
loop_
_entity.id
_entity.type
_entity.pdbx_description
1 polymer ?
#
loop_
_entity_poly.entity_id
_entity_poly.type
_entity_poly.pdbx_seq_one_letter_code
_entity_poly.pdbx_strand_id
1 'polypeptide(L)'
;FLPTGPELSQSAQLYDISGEKMKLLLDFPTIGEPHYAEMIPANLVTKNSLKIFKIEENGNPYAAKGDNFAKVERKGNEVHVYATSIRSHFTPDNIEGVKLGDIVYFHITN
;
A
#
# COMPACT_ATOMS: atom_id res chain seq x y z
N PHE A 1 9.37 -25.59 -11.83
CA PHE A 1 9.96 -24.87 -10.67
C PHE A 1 10.28 -25.85 -9.56
N LEU A 2 11.00 -25.42 -8.52
CA LEU A 2 11.18 -26.26 -7.32
C LEU A 2 9.79 -26.60 -6.74
N PRO A 3 9.60 -27.81 -6.20
CA PRO A 3 8.34 -28.19 -5.58
C PRO A 3 8.09 -27.34 -4.33
N THR A 4 6.92 -26.71 -4.24
CA THR A 4 6.52 -25.82 -3.12
C THR A 4 5.40 -26.40 -2.24
N GLY A 5 5.11 -27.69 -2.39
CA GLY A 5 3.99 -28.36 -1.72
C GLY A 5 2.91 -28.80 -2.71
N PRO A 6 1.71 -29.16 -2.21
CA PRO A 6 0.61 -29.66 -3.05
C PRO A 6 0.05 -28.62 -4.03
N GLU A 7 0.08 -27.34 -3.65
CA GLU A 7 -0.33 -26.24 -4.51
C GLU A 7 0.89 -25.68 -5.23
N LEU A 8 0.94 -25.89 -6.55
CA LEU A 8 2.01 -25.42 -7.42
C LEU A 8 1.63 -24.09 -8.06
N SER A 9 2.64 -23.26 -8.31
CA SER A 9 2.48 -22.06 -9.13
C SER A 9 2.18 -22.42 -10.59
N GLN A 10 1.41 -21.55 -11.25
CA GLN A 10 1.17 -21.65 -12.70
C GLN A 10 2.36 -21.08 -13.46
N SER A 11 2.74 -21.70 -14.57
CA SER A 11 3.80 -21.20 -15.45
C SER A 11 3.24 -20.11 -16.36
N ALA A 12 3.84 -18.92 -16.29
CA ALA A 12 3.67 -17.87 -17.28
C ALA A 12 4.97 -17.76 -18.09
N GLN A 13 4.84 -17.70 -19.41
CA GLN A 13 5.97 -17.77 -20.31
C GLN A 13 6.02 -16.54 -21.22
N LEU A 14 7.17 -15.87 -21.25
CA LEU A 14 7.45 -14.78 -22.17
C LEU A 14 8.14 -15.33 -23.42
N TYR A 15 7.52 -15.09 -24.57
CA TYR A 15 8.07 -15.47 -25.87
C TYR A 15 8.46 -14.23 -26.67
N ASP A 16 9.66 -14.22 -27.26
CA ASP A 16 10.05 -13.29 -28.30
C ASP A 16 9.44 -13.71 -29.63
N ILE A 17 8.69 -12.81 -30.24
CA ILE A 17 8.05 -12.97 -31.55
C ILE A 17 8.53 -11.94 -32.58
N SER A 18 9.65 -11.25 -32.31
CA SER A 18 10.19 -10.20 -33.20
C SER A 18 10.90 -10.73 -34.45
N GLY A 19 11.32 -12.00 -34.44
CA GLY A 19 11.99 -12.66 -35.56
C GLY A 19 11.10 -13.68 -36.28
N GLU A 20 11.69 -14.45 -37.20
CA GLU A 20 10.96 -15.46 -38.00
C GLU A 20 10.47 -16.67 -37.19
N LYS A 21 11.10 -16.95 -36.04
CA LYS A 21 10.73 -18.06 -35.15
C LYS A 21 10.56 -17.55 -33.74
N MET A 22 9.47 -17.96 -33.10
CA MET A 22 9.20 -17.71 -31.69
C MET A 22 10.31 -18.32 -30.82
N LYS A 23 10.76 -17.57 -29.80
CA LYS A 23 11.76 -18.03 -28.83
C LYS A 23 11.24 -17.85 -27.42
N LEU A 24 11.24 -18.92 -26.62
CA LEU A 24 11.01 -18.80 -25.18
C LEU A 24 12.15 -17.99 -24.56
N LEU A 25 11.81 -16.83 -23.96
CA LEU A 25 12.77 -15.98 -23.27
C LEU A 25 12.81 -16.25 -21.76
N LEU A 26 11.63 -16.43 -21.17
CA LEU A 26 11.47 -16.56 -19.72
C LEU A 26 10.29 -17.45 -19.39
N ASP A 27 10.47 -18.29 -18.38
CA ASP A 27 9.41 -19.03 -17.71
C ASP A 27 9.42 -18.62 -16.23
N PHE A 28 8.29 -18.12 -15.73
CA PHE A 28 8.19 -17.57 -14.38
C PHE A 28 6.90 -18.01 -13.67
N PRO A 29 6.97 -18.24 -12.34
CA PRO A 29 5.83 -18.72 -11.57
C PRO A 29 4.83 -17.59 -11.31
N THR A 30 3.54 -17.92 -11.40
CA THR A 30 2.41 -17.05 -11.04
C THR A 30 1.51 -17.76 -10.02
N ILE A 31 0.80 -16.97 -9.22
CA ILE A 31 -0.12 -17.45 -8.17
C ILE A 31 -1.55 -17.10 -8.57
N GLY A 32 -2.52 -17.96 -8.23
CA GLY A 32 -3.94 -17.66 -8.37
C GLY A 32 -4.52 -17.83 -9.77
N GLU A 33 -3.86 -18.62 -10.64
CA GLU A 33 -4.34 -18.99 -11.98
C GLU A 33 -4.81 -17.79 -12.83
N PRO A 34 -3.91 -16.86 -13.19
CA PRO A 34 -4.29 -15.72 -14.03
C PRO A 34 -4.78 -16.19 -15.40
N HIS A 35 -6.03 -15.82 -15.76
CA HIS A 35 -6.66 -16.25 -17.02
C HIS A 35 -6.34 -15.36 -18.22
N TYR A 36 -6.11 -14.06 -18.00
CA TYR A 36 -5.86 -13.08 -19.06
C TYR A 36 -4.76 -12.12 -18.64
N ALA A 37 -4.02 -11.61 -19.64
CA ALA A 37 -3.02 -10.56 -19.47
C ALA A 37 -3.10 -9.57 -20.64
N GLU A 38 -2.77 -8.31 -20.37
CA GLU A 38 -2.68 -7.26 -21.37
C GLU A 38 -1.37 -6.48 -21.17
N MET A 39 -0.77 -6.02 -22.28
CA MET A 39 0.46 -5.23 -22.26
C MET A 39 0.23 -3.92 -23.00
N ILE A 40 0.64 -2.81 -22.37
CA ILE A 40 0.59 -1.48 -22.97
C ILE A 40 1.97 -0.79 -22.84
N PRO A 41 2.31 0.12 -23.78
CA PRO A 41 3.53 0.93 -23.66
C PRO A 41 3.56 1.73 -22.34
N ALA A 42 4.69 1.68 -21.63
CA ALA A 42 4.83 2.33 -20.32
C ALA A 42 4.54 3.84 -20.37
N ASN A 43 4.85 4.51 -21.47
CA ASN A 43 4.62 5.95 -21.66
C ASN A 43 3.13 6.37 -21.67
N LEU A 44 2.20 5.41 -21.79
CA LEU A 44 0.76 5.65 -21.66
C LEU A 44 0.34 5.75 -20.19
N VAL A 45 1.08 5.13 -19.26
CA VAL A 45 0.78 5.11 -17.82
C VAL A 45 1.62 6.12 -17.05
N THR A 46 2.93 6.18 -17.33
CA THR A 46 3.90 6.91 -16.49
C THR A 46 3.60 8.41 -16.36
N LYS A 47 2.99 9.02 -17.39
CA LYS A 47 2.60 10.43 -17.39
C LYS A 47 1.47 10.73 -16.40
N ASN A 48 0.66 9.73 -16.08
CA ASN A 48 -0.52 9.85 -15.22
C ASN A 48 -0.28 9.24 -13.83
N SER A 49 0.96 8.86 -13.51
CA SER A 49 1.30 8.26 -12.22
C SER A 49 1.55 9.34 -11.17
N LEU A 50 0.65 9.43 -10.19
CA LEU A 50 0.83 10.29 -9.02
C LEU A 50 1.82 9.63 -8.05
N LYS A 51 2.90 10.34 -7.70
CA LYS A 51 3.92 9.83 -6.78
C LYS A 51 3.62 10.10 -5.31
N ILE A 52 3.01 11.25 -5.03
CA ILE A 52 2.78 11.76 -3.67
C ILE A 52 1.42 12.45 -3.67
N PHE A 53 0.60 12.18 -2.67
CA PHE A 53 -0.64 12.93 -2.42
C PHE A 53 -0.31 14.23 -1.69
N LYS A 54 -0.83 15.37 -2.15
CA LYS A 54 -0.63 16.63 -1.44
C LYS A 54 -1.44 16.61 -0.15
N ILE A 55 -0.76 16.85 0.98
CA ILE A 55 -1.39 16.82 2.30
C ILE A 55 -2.46 17.92 2.46
N GLU A 56 -2.31 19.04 1.74
CA GLU A 56 -3.26 20.13 1.71
C GLU A 56 -4.61 19.70 1.13
N GLU A 57 -4.57 18.79 0.14
CA GLU A 57 -5.74 18.23 -0.55
C GLU A 57 -6.41 17.10 0.27
N ASN A 58 -5.82 16.68 1.40
CA ASN A 58 -6.44 15.71 2.28
C ASN A 58 -7.67 16.32 2.98
N GLY A 59 -8.86 15.92 2.54
CA GLY A 59 -10.15 16.34 3.09
C GLY A 59 -10.70 15.45 4.20
N ASN A 60 -9.94 14.45 4.67
CA ASN A 60 -10.38 13.59 5.76
C ASN A 60 -10.52 14.42 7.05
N PRO A 61 -11.69 14.37 7.75
CA PRO A 61 -11.90 15.14 8.98
C PRO A 61 -10.93 14.80 10.12
N TYR A 62 -10.23 13.66 10.02
CA TYR A 62 -9.25 13.22 11.00
C TYR A 62 -7.79 13.39 10.56
N ALA A 63 -7.54 14.08 9.44
CA ALA A 63 -6.18 14.31 8.96
C ALA A 63 -5.39 15.22 9.92
N ALA A 64 -4.19 14.79 10.29
CA ALA A 64 -3.20 15.61 10.98
C ALA A 64 -2.27 16.23 9.93
N LYS A 65 -2.54 17.48 9.53
CA LYS A 65 -1.77 18.20 8.49
C LYS A 65 -0.45 18.76 9.03
N GLY A 66 0.38 17.88 9.60
CA GLY A 66 1.63 18.21 10.30
C GLY A 66 1.53 18.05 11.81
N ASP A 67 2.68 17.99 12.47
CA ASP A 67 2.81 17.60 13.89
C ASP A 67 2.05 18.53 14.84
N ASN A 68 1.82 19.79 14.47
CA ASN A 68 1.01 20.73 15.24
C ASN A 68 -0.47 20.31 15.39
N PHE A 69 -0.94 19.40 14.52
CA PHE A 69 -2.29 18.83 14.58
C PHE A 69 -2.33 17.47 15.29
N ALA A 70 -1.16 16.93 15.65
CA ALA A 70 -1.07 15.67 16.37
C ALA A 70 -1.59 15.85 17.80
N LYS A 71 -2.49 14.96 18.22
CA LYS A 71 -3.13 15.02 19.54
C LYS A 71 -3.79 13.71 19.92
N VAL A 72 -4.03 13.55 21.21
CA VAL A 72 -4.89 12.50 21.76
C VAL A 72 -6.12 13.15 22.38
N GLU A 73 -7.31 12.79 21.92
CA GLU A 73 -8.58 13.36 22.38
C GLU A 73 -9.50 12.25 22.90
N ARG A 74 -10.06 12.43 24.10
CA ARG A 74 -11.02 11.50 24.69
C ARG A 74 -12.45 11.98 24.51
N LYS A 75 -13.32 11.10 24.03
CA LYS A 75 -14.77 11.29 23.90
C LYS A 75 -15.50 10.13 24.58
N GLY A 76 -15.80 10.26 25.87
CA GLY A 76 -16.35 9.16 26.66
C GLY A 76 -15.36 8.00 26.78
N ASN A 77 -15.76 6.82 26.31
CA ASN A 77 -14.90 5.62 26.22
C ASN A 77 -14.12 5.54 24.90
N GLU A 78 -14.27 6.50 23.99
CA GLU A 78 -13.48 6.57 22.77
C GLU A 78 -12.24 7.44 22.98
N VAL A 79 -11.10 6.98 22.47
CA VAL A 79 -9.84 7.72 22.44
C VAL A 79 -9.40 7.86 20.99
N HIS A 80 -9.37 9.09 20.49
CA HIS A 80 -8.92 9.40 19.13
C HIS A 80 -7.48 9.90 19.17
N VAL A 81 -6.60 9.13 18.56
CA VAL A 81 -5.19 9.47 18.35
C VAL A 81 -5.06 10.03 16.93
N TYR A 82 -4.79 11.32 16.83
CA TYR A 82 -4.45 11.99 15.58
C TYR A 82 -2.93 12.03 15.53
N ALA A 83 -2.33 11.27 14.60
CA ALA A 83 -0.89 11.09 14.53
C ALA A 83 -0.36 11.43 13.14
N THR A 84 0.82 12.04 13.10
CA THR A 84 1.64 12.12 11.90
C THR A 84 2.65 10.98 11.87
N SER A 85 3.02 10.54 10.67
CA SER A 85 4.06 9.55 10.43
C SER A 85 5.09 10.13 9.48
N ILE A 86 6.21 10.61 10.01
CA ILE A 86 7.28 11.21 9.21
C ILE A 86 8.50 10.31 9.31
N ARG A 87 8.81 9.62 8.22
CA ARG A 87 9.90 8.63 8.13
C ARG A 87 9.75 7.53 9.21
N SER A 88 10.70 7.48 10.15
CA SER A 88 10.77 6.49 11.22
C SER A 88 10.15 6.98 12.53
N HIS A 89 9.46 8.13 12.51
CA HIS A 89 8.90 8.75 13.70
C HIS A 89 7.39 8.92 13.57
N PHE A 90 6.69 8.68 14.68
CA PHE A 90 5.30 9.06 14.87
C PHE A 90 5.25 10.26 15.82
N THR A 91 4.27 11.13 15.64
CA THR A 91 3.96 12.18 16.62
C THR A 91 2.45 12.18 16.85
N PRO A 92 1.96 11.99 18.10
CA PRO A 92 2.75 11.62 19.28
C PRO A 92 3.29 10.19 19.17
N ASP A 93 4.44 9.94 19.80
CA ASP A 93 5.06 8.61 19.92
C ASP A 93 4.70 7.90 21.23
N ASN A 94 4.27 8.64 22.25
CA ASN A 94 3.73 8.11 23.50
C ASN A 94 2.26 8.53 23.67
N ILE A 95 1.38 7.55 23.88
CA ILE A 95 -0.07 7.73 24.04
C ILE A 95 -0.45 7.25 25.44
N GLU A 96 -0.64 8.20 26.34
CA GLU A 96 -0.94 7.93 27.74
C GLU A 96 -2.44 8.08 28.05
N GLY A 97 -2.88 7.46 29.16
CA GLY A 97 -4.23 7.67 29.70
C GLY A 97 -5.35 6.84 29.05
N VAL A 98 -5.03 5.87 28.20
CA VAL A 98 -5.95 4.80 27.75
C VAL A 98 -6.23 3.84 28.91
N LYS A 99 -7.47 3.36 29.02
CA LYS A 99 -7.96 2.49 30.09
C LYS A 99 -8.56 1.22 29.52
N LEU A 100 -8.61 0.16 30.34
CA LEU A 100 -9.30 -1.08 29.99
C LEU A 100 -10.76 -0.79 29.63
N GLY A 101 -11.19 -1.25 28.45
CA GLY A 101 -12.54 -1.03 27.93
C GLY A 101 -12.70 0.21 27.03
N ASP A 102 -11.65 1.01 26.82
CA ASP A 102 -11.66 2.08 25.82
C ASP A 102 -11.65 1.53 24.39
N ILE A 103 -12.29 2.26 23.48
CA ILE A 103 -12.20 2.07 22.03
C ILE A 103 -11.19 3.09 21.50
N VAL A 104 -10.09 2.62 20.93
CA VAL A 104 -9.00 3.49 20.49
C VAL A 104 -8.97 3.57 18.97
N TYR A 105 -9.14 4.79 18.44
CA TYR A 105 -9.05 5.10 17.02
C TYR A 105 -7.71 5.75 16.69
N PHE A 106 -7.00 5.20 15.71
CA PHE A 106 -5.77 5.78 15.17
C PHE A 106 -6.03 6.42 13.81
N HIS A 107 -5.83 7.73 13.74
CA HIS A 107 -5.92 8.53 12.53
C HIS A 107 -4.49 8.93 12.13
N ILE A 108 -3.89 8.18 11.22
CA ILE A 108 -2.48 8.36 10.85
C ILE A 108 -2.39 9.10 9.51
N THR A 109 -1.64 10.20 9.49
CA THR A 109 -1.32 10.96 8.27
C THR A 109 0.18 10.86 8.00
N ASN A 110 0.57 10.33 6.83
CA ASN A 110 1.97 10.29 6.38
C ASN A 110 2.25 11.51 5.49
#